data_AF-A0A7K6VAZ0-F1
#
_entry.id   AF-A0A7K6VAZ0-F1
#
_cell.length_a   1.000
_cell.length_b   1.000
_cell.length_c   1.000
_cell.angle_alpha   90.00
_cell.angle_beta   90.00
_cell.angle_gamma   90.00
#
_symmetry.space_group_name_H-M   'P 1'
#
loop_
_entity.id
_entity.type
_entity.pdbx_description
1 polymer ?
#
loop_
_entity_poly.entity_id
_entity_poly.type
_entity_poly.pdbx_seq_one_letter_code
_entity_poly.pdbx_strand_id
1 'polypeptide(L)' 'EATCITEMSVLMACWKQNDFNDAPCAEEIRMFYNCMAKAEKEHKNQNEDTLSPRGNLPSSKVNELLRRFPQITRYV' A
#
# COMPACT_ATOMS: atom_id res chain seq x y z
N GLU A 1 2.00 0.57 5.78
CA GLU A 1 2.12 2.00 6.19
C GLU A 1 0.72 2.55 6.41
N ALA A 2 0.56 3.56 7.26
CA ALA A 2 -0.72 4.25 7.36
C ALA A 2 -0.88 5.16 6.14
N THR A 3 -1.79 4.77 5.24
CA THR A 3 -2.19 5.55 4.07
C THR A 3 -3.16 6.67 4.49
N CYS A 4 -3.21 7.76 3.73
CA CYS A 4 -4.15 8.89 3.96
C CYS A 4 -3.93 9.72 5.23
N ILE A 5 -2.72 9.72 5.81
CA ILE A 5 -2.39 10.52 7.01
C ILE A 5 -2.56 12.02 6.76
N THR A 6 -2.25 12.49 5.55
CA THR A 6 -2.38 13.89 5.16
C THR A 6 -3.84 14.34 5.20
N GLU A 7 -4.74 13.59 4.56
CA GLU A 7 -6.17 13.88 4.53
C GLU A 7 -6.79 13.75 5.91
N MET A 8 -6.35 12.77 6.70
CA MET A 8 -6.75 12.63 8.10
C MET A 8 -6.35 13.86 8.91
N SER A 9 -5.13 14.38 8.73
CA SER A 9 -4.66 15.56 9.47
C SER A 9 -5.46 16.83 9.14
N VAL A 10 -5.86 16.99 7.88
CA VAL A 10 -6.70 18.12 7.43
C VAL A 10 -8.11 18.00 7.99
N LEU A 11 -8.71 16.81 7.95
CA LEU A 11 -10.02 16.55 8.56
C LEU A 11 -10.02 16.84 10.07
N MET A 12 -9.01 16.35 10.80
CA MET A 12 -8.89 16.63 12.25
C MET A 12 -8.74 18.12 12.53
N ALA A 13 -8.05 18.87 11.66
CA ALA A 13 -7.92 20.32 11.78
C ALA A 13 -9.26 21.02 11.58
N CYS A 14 -10.05 20.63 10.57
CA CYS A 14 -11.38 21.18 10.35
C CYS A 14 -12.32 20.87 11.52
N TRP A 15 -12.36 19.61 11.97
CA TRP A 15 -13.17 19.22 13.13
C TRP A 15 -12.82 20.03 14.37
N LYS A 16 -11.53 20.20 14.67
CA LYS A 16 -11.09 21.00 15.82
C LYS A 16 -11.59 22.45 15.75
N GLN A 17 -11.69 23.03 14.56
CA GLN A 17 -12.17 24.40 14.37
C GLN A 17 -13.70 24.52 14.44
N ASN A 18 -14.42 23.41 14.26
CA ASN A 18 -15.87 23.37 14.12
C ASN A 18 -16.54 22.46 15.15
N ASP A 19 -15.95 22.34 16.34
CA ASP A 19 -16.48 21.52 17.45
C ASP A 19 -16.81 20.08 17.05
N PHE A 20 -15.98 19.50 16.19
CA PHE A 20 -16.13 18.14 15.65
C PHE A 20 -17.46 17.90 14.92
N ASN A 21 -18.03 18.95 14.31
CA ASN A 21 -19.20 18.85 13.45
C ASN A 21 -18.82 18.48 12.01
N ASP A 22 -19.52 17.50 11.45
CA ASP A 22 -19.30 17.02 10.09
C ASP A 22 -19.81 17.97 9.01
N ALA A 23 -20.89 18.70 9.27
CA ALA A 23 -21.52 19.57 8.29
C ALA A 23 -20.56 20.63 7.68
N PRO A 24 -19.77 21.38 8.47
CA PRO A 24 -18.79 22.32 7.93
C PRO A 24 -17.54 21.65 7.34
N CYS A 25 -17.28 20.38 7.66
CA CYS A 25 -16.09 19.63 7.24
C CYS A 25 -16.38 18.60 6.13
N ALA A 26 -17.51 18.73 5.43
CA ALA A 26 -17.99 17.75 4.46
C ALA A 26 -16.99 17.50 3.32
N GLU A 27 -16.24 18.53 2.93
CA GLU A 27 -15.23 18.42 1.87
C GLU A 27 -14.00 17.65 2.34
N GLU A 28 -13.49 17.92 3.54
CA GLU A 28 -12.37 17.22 4.15
C GLU A 28 -12.71 15.74 4.39
N ILE A 29 -13.95 15.46 4.82
CA ILE A 29 -14.48 14.10 4.96
C ILE A 29 -14.49 13.38 3.61
N ARG A 30 -15.00 14.03 2.56
CA ARG A 30 -15.04 13.48 1.21
C ARG A 30 -13.64 13.16 0.69
N MET A 31 -12.69 14.07 0.91
CA MET A 31 -11.29 13.88 0.52
C MET A 31 -10.64 12.70 1.23
N PHE A 32 -10.85 12.58 2.54
CA PHE A 32 -10.37 11.45 3.33
C PHE A 32 -10.93 10.11 2.81
N TYR A 33 -12.25 10.01 2.60
CA TYR A 33 -12.86 8.79 2.08
C TYR A 33 -12.42 8.44 0.65
N ASN A 34 -12.20 9.44 -0.20
CA ASN A 34 -11.65 9.22 -1.54
C ASN A 34 -10.25 8.60 -1.48
N CYS A 35 -9.40 9.09 -0.57
CA CYS A 35 -8.09 8.51 -0.35
C CYS A 35 -8.19 7.07 0.14
N MET A 36 -9.05 6.80 1.14
CA MET A 36 -9.26 5.46 1.68
C MET A 36 -9.73 4.48 0.59
N ALA A 37 -10.72 4.86 -0.21
CA ALA A 37 -11.23 4.03 -1.30
C ALA A 37 -10.17 3.75 -2.38
N LYS A 38 -9.25 4.70 -2.63
CA LYS A 38 -8.12 4.49 -3.53
C LYS A 38 -7.10 3.54 -2.92
N ALA A 39 -6.75 3.72 -1.64
CA ALA A 39 -5.80 2.88 -0.94
C ALA A 39 -6.29 1.42 -0.85
N GLU A 40 -7.59 1.20 -0.58
CA GLU A 40 -8.19 -0.14 -0.59
C GLU A 40 -8.08 -0.82 -1.97
N LYS A 41 -8.32 -0.08 -3.05
CA LYS A 41 -8.16 -0.59 -4.42
C LYS A 41 -6.71 -0.92 -4.74
N GLU A 42 -5.77 -0.08 -4.34
CA GLU A 42 -4.34 -0.32 -4.54
C GLU A 42 -3.85 -1.54 -3.75
N HIS A 43 -4.29 -1.72 -2.50
CA HIS A 43 -3.98 -2.91 -1.72
C HIS A 43 -4.55 -4.18 -2.34
N LYS A 44 -5.76 -4.12 -2.89
CA LYS A 44 -6.36 -5.27 -3.60
C LYS A 44 -5.58 -5.60 -4.88
N ASN A 45 -5.20 -4.59 -5.65
CA ASN A 45 -4.42 -4.76 -6.88
C ASN A 45 -3.00 -5.26 -6.59
N GLN A 46 -2.35 -4.82 -5.51
CA GLN A 46 -1.03 -5.33 -5.10
C GLN A 46 -1.04 -6.83 -4.79
N ASN A 47 -2.14 -7.35 -4.23
CA ASN A 47 -2.29 -8.79 -4.03
C ASN A 47 -2.42 -9.55 -5.35
N GLU A 48 -3.07 -8.95 -6.36
CA GLU A 48 -3.21 -9.53 -7.71
C GLU A 48 -1.93 -9.38 -8.56
N ASP A 49 -1.18 -8.29 -8.38
CA ASP A 49 0.07 -7.97 -9.10
C ASP A 49 1.30 -8.79 -8.66
N THR A 50 1.11 -9.84 -7.86
CA THR A 50 2.11 -10.92 -7.69
C THR A 50 2.57 -11.52 -9.04
N LEU A 51 1.87 -11.20 -10.14
CA LEU A 51 2.14 -11.63 -11.51
C LEU A 51 2.98 -10.68 -12.39
N SER A 52 3.30 -9.44 -11.99
CA SER A 52 4.07 -8.52 -12.85
C SER A 52 5.34 -7.96 -12.20
N PRO A 53 6.54 -8.20 -12.77
CA PRO A 53 7.80 -7.99 -12.08
C PRO A 53 8.24 -6.53 -12.16
N ARG A 54 7.67 -5.67 -11.32
CA ARG A 54 8.26 -4.37 -10.98
C ARG A 54 9.12 -4.47 -9.71
N GLY A 55 9.84 -5.58 -9.57
CA GLY A 55 10.64 -5.94 -8.39
C GLY A 55 11.51 -7.17 -8.63
N ASN A 56 12.18 -7.64 -7.58
CA ASN A 56 12.99 -8.86 -7.60
C ASN A 56 12.12 -10.07 -8.02
N LEU A 57 12.74 -11.06 -8.67
CA LEU A 57 12.04 -12.30 -9.01
C LEU A 57 11.42 -12.92 -7.75
N PRO A 58 10.21 -13.50 -7.84
CA PRO A 58 9.63 -14.22 -6.72
C PRO A 58 10.55 -15.37 -6.32
N SER A 59 10.60 -15.66 -5.02
CA SER A 59 11.47 -16.70 -4.45
C SER A 59 11.27 -18.06 -5.12
N SER A 60 10.05 -18.36 -5.58
CA SER A 60 9.73 -19.56 -6.36
C SER A 60 10.53 -19.65 -7.66
N LYS A 61 10.65 -18.56 -8.42
CA LYS A 61 11.43 -18.50 -9.67
C LYS A 61 12.93 -18.47 -9.41
N VAL A 62 13.37 -17.78 -8.36
CA VAL A 62 14.78 -17.82 -7.93
C VAL A 62 15.17 -19.25 -7.55
N ASN A 63 14.35 -19.96 -6.77
CA ASN A 63 14.60 -21.34 -6.39
C ASN A 63 14.56 -22.30 -7.59
N GLU A 64 13.68 -22.06 -8.58
CA GLU A 64 13.69 -22.83 -9.83
C GLU A 64 15.03 -22.69 -10.57
N LEU A 65 15.58 -21.47 -10.66
CA LEU A 65 16.88 -21.19 -11.28
C LEU A 65 18.04 -21.80 -10.48
N LEU A 66 18.04 -21.65 -9.15
CA LEU A 66 19.08 -22.21 -8.27
C LEU A 66 19.13 -23.74 -8.31
N ARG A 67 17.99 -24.41 -8.52
CA ARG A 67 17.96 -25.87 -8.72
C ARG A 67 18.59 -26.30 -10.04
N ARG A 68 18.51 -25.48 -11.09
CA ARG A 68 19.16 -25.76 -12.39
C ARG A 68 20.67 -25.52 -12.33
N PHE A 69 21.10 -24.53 -11.55
CA PHE A 69 22.50 -24.15 -11.39
C PHE A 69 22.89 -24.12 -9.91
N PRO A 70 23.01 -25.29 -9.26
CA PRO A 70 23.32 -25.36 -7.84
C PRO A 70 24.74 -24.84 -7.55
N GLN A 71 24.91 -24.21 -6.39
CA GLN A 71 26.25 -23.82 -5.93
C GLN A 71 27.02 -25.07 -5.53
N ILE A 72 27.90 -25.54 -6.41
CA ILE A 72 28.80 -26.64 -6.13
C ILE A 72 30.02 -26.08 -5.39
N THR A 73 29.90 -25.82 -4.09
CA THR A 73 31.09 -25.67 -3.26
C THR A 73 31.72 -27.05 -3.10
N ARG A 74 32.57 -27.43 -4.06
CA ARG A 74 33.55 -28.49 -3.82
C ARG A 74 34.53 -27.95 -2.80
N TYR A 75 34.25 -28.20 -1.52
CA TYR A 75 35.31 -28.21 -0.52
C TYR A 75 36.17 -29.43 -0.86
N VAL A 76 37.33 -29.17 -1.45
CA VAL A 76 38.41 -30.14 -1.63
C VAL A 76 39.18 -30.22 -0.32
#